data_AF-A0A2K3P985-F1
#
_entry.id   AF-A0A2K3P985-F1
#
_cell.length_a   1.000
_cell.length_b   1.000
_cell.length_c   1.000
_cell.angle_alpha   90.00
_cell.angle_beta   90.00
_cell.angle_gamma   90.00
#
_symmetry.space_group_name_H-M   'P 1'
#
loop_
_entity.id
_entity.type
_entity.pdbx_description
1 polymer ?
#
loop_
_entity_poly.entity_id
_entity_poly.type
_entity_poly.pdbx_seq_one_letter_code
_entity_poly.pdbx_strand_id
1 'polypeptide(L)'
;MILNPNPDAMTKMITENASEEFLHSLSNYCALQGFVEDQFGLGLIARAVEEGISAGDTDIAALVEIEKNSPHRFEFFMGLSGDQPICARTAWAYGKSGGSISHALSVYSCQLRQPNQVKVIFEFLKNGFQESSSSLDLSFEDDSVADEKIPFLAYLASILKDDSYFPYEPPAGSKRFRNLIAGFLKTYHHIPLTASNVVIFPSRNAAIENALRLFSPRLAIVDEHLTRHLPRQWLTSLALENMGTVDSLDDTITVIEAPRQSDLMIELIKKLKPQVVVTGIAIFEAVTSSAFVHLLDTTRDVGSRLFLDMSDHFELSSLPGSNGVLKYLSGSPLPSHVAIICGLVKNKVYPDLEVAFVISEEESLFNALSKTVELLEGNTALISQYYYGCIFHELLAFQLACRRAPSEVAYHTKIWHAVNTMLHEMLHEMLQHVLQQL
;
A
#
# COMPACT_ATOMS: atom_id res chain seq x y z
N MET A 1 9.07 -16.75 -17.96
CA MET A 1 9.17 -18.00 -18.76
C MET A 1 10.16 -18.90 -18.05
N ILE A 2 9.63 -19.83 -17.24
CA ILE A 2 10.06 -21.20 -16.81
C ILE A 2 11.57 -21.44 -16.60
N LEU A 3 12.02 -21.95 -15.45
CA LEU A 3 12.02 -23.39 -15.07
C LEU A 3 11.88 -23.54 -13.53
N ASN A 4 10.74 -23.99 -13.02
CA ASN A 4 10.40 -25.40 -12.72
C ASN A 4 11.57 -26.19 -12.08
N PRO A 5 11.66 -26.29 -10.74
CA PRO A 5 12.62 -27.19 -10.11
C PRO A 5 12.21 -28.64 -10.36
N ASN A 6 13.19 -29.46 -10.72
CA ASN A 6 13.04 -30.86 -11.08
C ASN A 6 12.23 -31.66 -10.03
N PRO A 7 11.11 -32.32 -10.39
CA PRO A 7 10.28 -33.08 -9.46
C PRO A 7 11.01 -34.26 -8.79
N ASP A 8 12.04 -34.84 -9.43
CA ASP A 8 12.87 -35.89 -8.81
C ASP A 8 13.79 -35.33 -7.70
N ALA A 9 14.11 -34.03 -7.72
CA ALA A 9 14.89 -33.37 -6.67
C ALA A 9 14.02 -33.04 -5.45
N MET A 10 12.79 -32.58 -5.66
CA MET A 10 11.80 -32.31 -4.60
C MET A 10 11.43 -33.58 -3.81
N THR A 11 11.31 -34.72 -4.50
CA THR A 11 10.92 -35.98 -3.87
C THR A 11 12.03 -36.56 -2.97
N LYS A 12 13.29 -36.15 -3.16
CA LYS A 12 14.41 -36.46 -2.24
C LYS A 12 14.56 -35.46 -1.09
N MET A 13 13.96 -34.28 -1.18
CA MET A 13 14.08 -33.19 -0.19
C MET A 13 13.04 -33.25 0.93
N ILE A 14 11.99 -34.06 0.80
CA ILE A 14 10.95 -34.23 1.82
C ILE A 14 11.18 -35.56 2.53
N THR A 15 12.13 -35.56 3.48
CA THR A 15 12.10 -36.53 4.57
C THR A 15 12.13 -35.78 5.89
N GLU A 16 11.30 -36.26 6.81
CA GLU A 16 10.94 -35.62 8.07
C GLU A 16 12.18 -35.26 8.90
N ASN A 17 12.17 -34.03 9.43
CA ASN A 17 13.24 -33.33 10.18
C ASN A 17 14.23 -32.55 9.30
N ALA A 18 13.79 -31.43 8.74
CA ALA A 18 14.68 -30.44 8.14
C ALA A 18 15.60 -29.83 9.22
N SER A 19 16.89 -30.19 9.18
CA SER A 19 17.96 -29.59 9.98
C SER A 19 18.32 -28.19 9.49
N GLU A 20 19.03 -27.38 10.29
CA GLU A 20 19.52 -26.04 9.92
C GLU A 20 20.30 -26.02 8.59
N GLU A 21 20.99 -27.11 8.23
CA GLU A 21 21.68 -27.26 6.94
C GLU A 21 20.72 -27.25 5.73
N PHE A 22 19.48 -27.72 5.88
CA PHE A 22 18.49 -27.72 4.82
C PHE A 22 17.99 -26.31 4.50
N LEU A 23 17.76 -25.47 5.52
CA LEU A 23 17.44 -24.05 5.35
C LEU A 23 18.61 -23.30 4.72
N HIS A 24 19.84 -23.67 5.03
CA HIS A 24 21.06 -23.07 4.45
C HIS A 24 21.24 -23.42 2.95
N SER A 25 20.64 -24.52 2.47
CA SER A 25 20.69 -24.93 1.05
C SER A 25 19.67 -24.22 0.15
N LEU A 26 18.67 -23.57 0.75
CA LEU A 26 17.66 -22.76 0.07
C LEU A 26 18.14 -21.33 -0.20
N SER A 27 19.42 -20.99 0.01
CA SER A 27 19.89 -19.62 -0.15
C SER A 27 20.78 -19.46 -1.39
N ASN A 28 20.18 -19.53 -2.58
CA ASN A 28 20.90 -19.10 -3.79
C ASN A 28 20.76 -17.58 -3.93
N TYR A 29 21.74 -16.88 -3.38
CA TYR A 29 21.85 -15.42 -3.42
C TYR A 29 22.59 -14.97 -4.68
N CYS A 30 21.97 -14.13 -5.51
CA CYS A 30 22.66 -13.36 -6.54
C CYS A 30 23.04 -11.99 -5.97
N ALA A 31 24.33 -11.64 -6.03
CA ALA A 31 24.84 -10.37 -5.56
C ALA A 31 24.72 -9.30 -6.66
N LEU A 32 23.94 -8.26 -6.41
CA LEU A 32 24.09 -6.96 -7.07
C LEU A 32 24.00 -5.86 -6.00
N GLN A 33 25.08 -5.10 -5.84
CA GLN A 33 25.14 -3.84 -5.07
C GLN A 33 24.80 -3.93 -3.56
N GLY A 34 25.23 -4.99 -2.86
CA GLY A 34 25.20 -5.02 -1.38
C GLY A 34 23.82 -5.23 -0.76
N PHE A 35 22.79 -5.45 -1.58
CA PHE A 35 21.52 -6.04 -1.17
C PHE A 35 21.43 -7.44 -1.77
N VAL A 36 20.93 -8.38 -0.97
CA VAL A 36 20.78 -9.77 -1.36
C VAL A 36 19.30 -10.02 -1.47
N GLU A 37 18.82 -10.20 -2.69
CA GLU A 37 17.41 -10.35 -2.98
C GLU A 37 16.97 -11.81 -2.76
N ASP A 38 15.87 -11.98 -2.03
CA ASP A 38 15.24 -13.28 -1.76
C ASP A 38 14.51 -13.78 -3.01
N GLN A 39 15.07 -14.79 -3.69
CA GLN A 39 14.44 -15.44 -4.85
C GLN A 39 13.28 -16.38 -4.47
N PHE A 40 12.96 -16.54 -3.17
CA PHE A 40 11.94 -17.48 -2.70
C PHE A 40 10.62 -16.80 -2.32
N GLY A 41 10.53 -15.46 -2.39
CA GLY A 41 9.30 -14.73 -2.11
C GLY A 41 8.82 -14.91 -0.66
N LEU A 42 9.74 -15.06 0.30
CA LEU A 42 9.44 -15.25 1.73
C LEU A 42 9.38 -13.92 2.50
N GLY A 43 9.67 -12.79 1.84
CA GLY A 43 9.74 -11.48 2.49
C GLY A 43 10.94 -11.36 3.42
N LEU A 44 12.06 -12.00 3.07
CA LEU A 44 13.32 -11.92 3.82
C LEU A 44 14.06 -10.62 3.51
N ILE A 45 14.52 -9.93 4.56
CA ILE A 45 15.47 -8.83 4.49
C ILE A 45 16.85 -9.42 4.76
N ALA A 46 17.70 -9.53 3.73
CA ALA A 46 19.06 -10.02 3.87
C ALA A 46 20.07 -8.87 3.79
N ARG A 47 20.90 -8.73 4.82
CA ARG A 47 22.02 -7.78 4.87
C ARG A 47 23.33 -8.56 4.77
N ALA A 48 24.13 -8.27 3.75
CA ALA A 48 25.47 -8.82 3.61
C ALA A 48 26.49 -7.91 4.28
N VAL A 49 27.39 -8.48 5.07
CA VAL A 49 28.62 -7.84 5.53
C VAL A 49 29.78 -8.68 5.04
N GLU A 50 30.68 -8.09 4.27
CA GLU A 50 31.93 -8.73 3.86
C GLU A 50 33.05 -8.28 4.80
N GLU A 51 33.61 -9.23 5.55
CA GLU A 51 34.80 -9.00 6.38
C GLU A 51 35.94 -9.91 5.95
N GLY A 52 37.14 -9.34 5.84
CA GLY A 52 38.36 -10.12 5.71
C GLY A 52 38.74 -10.69 7.07
N ILE A 53 38.84 -12.00 7.19
CA ILE A 53 39.25 -12.68 8.43
C ILE A 53 40.57 -13.39 8.21
N SER A 54 41.45 -13.36 9.21
CA SER A 54 42.72 -14.09 9.19
C SER A 54 42.46 -15.59 9.05
N ALA A 55 43.01 -16.22 8.02
CA ALA A 55 42.86 -17.65 7.74
C ALA A 55 43.90 -18.51 8.50
N GLY A 56 44.40 -18.01 9.65
CA GLY A 56 45.48 -18.63 10.41
C GLY A 56 45.19 -20.04 10.92
N ASP A 57 43.91 -20.36 11.13
CA ASP A 57 43.44 -21.65 11.67
C ASP A 57 42.77 -22.54 10.60
N THR A 58 42.73 -22.11 9.34
CA THR A 58 42.08 -22.87 8.27
C THR A 58 43.02 -23.96 7.72
N ASP A 59 42.54 -25.21 7.60
CA ASP A 59 43.30 -26.29 6.96
C ASP A 59 43.30 -26.14 5.42
N ILE A 60 44.10 -25.19 4.93
CA ILE A 60 44.22 -24.87 3.51
C ILE A 60 44.75 -26.09 2.73
N ALA A 61 45.45 -27.04 3.36
CA ALA A 61 45.99 -28.22 2.66
C ALA A 61 44.88 -29.13 2.10
N ALA A 62 43.77 -29.29 2.83
CA ALA A 62 42.61 -30.04 2.35
C ALA A 62 41.96 -29.36 1.13
N LEU A 63 41.89 -28.02 1.13
CA LEU A 63 41.32 -27.23 0.04
C LEU A 63 42.17 -27.28 -1.24
N VAL A 64 43.49 -27.38 -1.11
CA VAL A 64 44.41 -27.61 -2.24
C VAL A 64 44.14 -28.95 -2.94
N GLU A 65 43.84 -30.01 -2.18
CA GLU A 65 43.49 -31.31 -2.77
C GLU A 65 42.09 -31.30 -3.40
N ILE A 66 41.16 -30.48 -2.91
CA ILE A 66 39.84 -30.30 -3.53
C ILE A 66 39.94 -29.49 -4.84
N GLU A 67 40.74 -28.41 -4.88
CA GLU A 67 41.03 -27.65 -6.12
C GLU A 67 41.69 -28.50 -7.20
N LYS A 68 42.44 -29.52 -6.80
CA LYS A 68 43.12 -30.44 -7.73
C LYS A 68 42.14 -31.41 -8.38
N ASN A 69 41.08 -31.78 -7.68
CA ASN A 69 40.13 -32.82 -8.09
C ASN A 69 38.75 -32.27 -8.51
N SER A 70 38.54 -30.95 -8.42
CA SER A 70 37.29 -30.29 -8.79
C SER A 70 37.56 -29.00 -9.58
N PRO A 71 36.59 -28.54 -10.41
CA PRO A 71 36.69 -27.24 -11.08
C PRO A 71 36.46 -26.06 -10.12
N HIS A 72 36.19 -26.31 -8.83
CA HIS A 72 35.92 -25.28 -7.85
C HIS A 72 37.22 -24.61 -7.40
N ARG A 73 37.24 -23.27 -7.37
CA ARG A 73 38.39 -22.46 -6.96
C ARG A 73 38.05 -21.73 -5.66
N PHE A 74 38.88 -21.88 -4.65
CA PHE A 74 38.74 -21.13 -3.40
C PHE A 74 39.46 -19.79 -3.52
N GLU A 75 38.89 -18.76 -2.92
CA GLU A 75 39.45 -17.40 -2.96
C GLU A 75 40.01 -17.00 -1.59
N PHE A 76 41.29 -16.69 -1.58
CA PHE A 76 42.03 -16.17 -0.42
C PHE A 76 42.69 -14.84 -0.78
N PHE A 77 43.11 -14.09 0.22
CA PHE A 77 43.76 -12.80 0.04
C PHE A 77 45.07 -12.75 0.84
N MET A 78 46.03 -11.99 0.33
CA MET A 78 47.32 -11.77 1.00
C MET A 78 47.14 -10.70 2.08
N GLY A 79 46.72 -11.11 3.27
CA GLY A 79 46.43 -10.22 4.40
C GLY A 79 45.08 -9.51 4.28
N LEU A 80 44.62 -8.89 5.38
CA LEU A 80 43.27 -8.35 5.53
C LEU A 80 42.88 -7.24 4.54
N SER A 81 43.87 -6.62 3.88
CA SER A 81 43.69 -5.52 2.92
C SER A 81 43.98 -5.92 1.47
N GLY A 82 44.19 -7.21 1.19
CA GLY A 82 44.39 -7.70 -0.17
C GLY A 82 43.12 -7.57 -1.00
N ASP A 83 43.23 -6.99 -2.18
CA ASP A 83 42.13 -6.76 -3.14
C ASP A 83 42.10 -7.81 -4.26
N GLN A 84 43.19 -8.56 -4.44
CA GLN A 84 43.30 -9.58 -5.48
C GLN A 84 43.20 -11.01 -4.90
N PRO A 85 42.23 -11.82 -5.36
CA PRO A 85 42.07 -13.18 -4.87
C PRO A 85 43.13 -14.12 -5.44
N ILE A 86 43.70 -14.94 -4.56
CA ILE A 86 44.64 -16.03 -4.87
C ILE A 86 43.97 -17.39 -4.61
N CYS A 87 44.36 -18.42 -5.36
CA CYS A 87 43.83 -19.79 -5.17
C CYS A 87 44.40 -20.47 -3.92
N ALA A 88 43.77 -21.56 -3.47
CA ALA A 88 44.19 -22.31 -2.29
C ALA A 88 45.66 -22.76 -2.36
N ARG A 89 46.14 -23.15 -3.54
CA ARG A 89 47.55 -23.56 -3.74
C ARG A 89 48.54 -22.43 -3.46
N THR A 90 48.25 -21.24 -3.99
CA THR A 90 49.10 -20.06 -3.79
C THR A 90 49.01 -19.58 -2.35
N ALA A 91 47.81 -19.61 -1.76
CA ALA A 91 47.61 -19.29 -0.35
C ALA A 91 48.43 -20.23 0.55
N TRP A 92 48.34 -21.55 0.35
CA TRP A 92 49.08 -22.54 1.14
C TRP A 92 50.60 -22.33 1.08
N ALA A 93 51.14 -22.10 -0.13
CA ALA A 93 52.57 -21.86 -0.32
C ALA A 93 53.04 -20.54 0.34
N TYR A 94 52.22 -19.49 0.25
CA TYR A 94 52.49 -18.20 0.85
C TYR A 94 52.47 -18.26 2.39
N GLY A 95 51.46 -18.94 2.98
CA GLY A 95 51.36 -19.16 4.42
C GLY A 95 52.49 -19.99 4.99
N LYS A 96 52.89 -21.07 4.30
CA LYS A 96 54.06 -21.88 4.69
C LYS A 96 55.36 -21.08 4.68
N SER A 97 55.44 -20.02 3.88
CA SER A 97 56.59 -19.12 3.81
C SER A 97 56.54 -17.98 4.84
N GLY A 98 55.57 -18.00 5.76
CA GLY A 98 55.40 -16.99 6.81
C GLY A 98 54.53 -15.79 6.43
N GLY A 99 53.86 -15.82 5.27
CA GLY A 99 52.92 -14.79 4.84
C GLY A 99 51.58 -14.86 5.57
N SER A 100 50.96 -13.72 5.83
CA SER A 100 49.60 -13.65 6.39
C SER A 100 48.56 -13.90 5.30
N ILE A 101 47.61 -14.81 5.55
CA ILE A 101 46.50 -15.10 4.64
C ILE A 101 45.20 -14.67 5.30
N SER A 102 44.29 -14.11 4.52
CA SER A 102 42.90 -13.90 4.91
C SER A 102 41.97 -14.55 3.91
N HIS A 103 40.72 -14.71 4.29
CA HIS A 103 39.63 -15.06 3.37
C HIS A 103 38.50 -14.05 3.54
N ALA A 104 37.70 -13.86 2.49
CA ALA A 104 36.47 -13.09 2.60
C ALA A 104 35.42 -13.95 3.29
N LEU A 105 34.86 -13.46 4.38
CA LEU A 105 33.66 -14.00 4.98
C LEU A 105 32.50 -13.08 4.62
N SER A 106 31.55 -13.60 3.84
CA SER A 106 30.26 -12.94 3.62
C SER A 106 29.31 -13.43 4.71
N VAL A 107 29.01 -12.57 5.69
CA VAL A 107 27.99 -12.84 6.70
C VAL A 107 26.67 -12.26 6.22
N TYR A 108 25.67 -13.11 6.03
CA TYR A 108 24.31 -12.71 5.69
C TYR A 108 23.46 -12.72 6.96
N SER A 109 22.89 -11.56 7.32
CA SER A 109 21.86 -11.47 8.35
C SER A 109 20.50 -11.42 7.67
N CYS A 110 19.66 -12.43 7.90
CA CYS A 110 18.32 -12.52 7.33
C CYS A 110 17.25 -12.32 8.40
N GLN A 111 16.32 -11.40 8.16
CA GLN A 111 15.16 -11.18 9.03
C GLN A 111 13.86 -11.25 8.21
N LEU A 112 12.85 -11.92 8.73
CA LEU A 112 11.52 -11.90 8.10
C LEU A 112 10.87 -10.54 8.33
N ARG A 113 10.40 -9.91 7.25
CA ARG A 113 9.56 -8.71 7.35
C ARG A 113 8.22 -9.13 7.96
N GLN A 114 7.87 -8.55 9.11
CA GLN A 114 6.60 -8.82 9.82
C GLN A 114 6.36 -10.32 10.11
N PRO A 115 7.18 -10.95 10.98
CA PRO A 115 7.22 -12.40 11.15
C PRO A 115 5.88 -13.00 11.63
N ASN A 116 5.10 -12.26 12.41
CA ASN A 116 3.80 -12.72 12.90
C ASN A 116 2.78 -12.82 11.76
N GLN A 117 2.72 -11.81 10.89
CA GLN A 117 1.84 -11.77 9.74
C GLN A 117 2.21 -12.87 8.74
N VAL A 118 3.50 -13.00 8.42
CA VAL A 118 4.01 -14.08 7.56
C VAL A 118 3.63 -15.44 8.11
N LYS A 119 3.77 -15.67 9.43
CA LYS A 119 3.34 -16.90 10.09
C LYS A 119 1.86 -17.21 9.85
N VAL A 120 0.97 -16.23 10.00
CA VAL A 120 -0.47 -16.40 9.77
C VAL A 120 -0.76 -16.85 8.33
N ILE A 121 -0.10 -16.22 7.35
CA ILE A 121 -0.26 -16.56 5.93
C ILE A 121 0.15 -18.01 5.66
N PHE A 122 1.34 -18.41 6.12
CA PHE A 122 1.84 -19.77 5.88
C PHE A 122 1.08 -20.84 6.69
N GLU A 123 0.58 -20.53 7.88
CA GLU A 123 -0.32 -21.42 8.61
C GLU A 123 -1.64 -21.66 7.85
N PHE A 124 -2.21 -20.63 7.23
CA PHE A 124 -3.38 -20.78 6.37
C PHE A 124 -3.08 -21.65 5.15
N LEU A 125 -1.98 -21.38 4.44
CA LEU A 125 -1.62 -22.10 3.22
C LEU A 125 -1.34 -23.60 3.45
N LYS A 126 -0.75 -23.95 4.60
CA LYS A 126 -0.52 -25.35 4.98
C LYS A 126 -1.82 -26.16 5.09
N ASN A 127 -2.95 -25.51 5.37
CA ASN A 127 -4.25 -26.14 5.56
C ASN A 127 -5.06 -26.22 4.25
N GLY A 128 -4.52 -26.90 3.23
CA GLY A 128 -5.27 -27.25 2.01
C GLY A 128 -4.99 -26.41 0.76
N PHE A 129 -4.05 -25.47 0.81
CA PHE A 129 -3.68 -24.60 -0.34
C PHE A 129 -2.22 -24.80 -0.77
N GLN A 130 -1.73 -26.03 -0.76
CA GLN A 130 -0.32 -26.31 -1.07
C GLN A 130 0.09 -25.90 -2.50
N GLU A 131 -0.81 -26.01 -3.49
CA GLU A 131 -0.54 -25.54 -4.85
C GLU A 131 -0.40 -24.01 -4.94
N SER A 132 -1.19 -23.28 -4.15
CA SER A 132 -1.10 -21.82 -4.05
C SER A 132 0.15 -21.40 -3.25
N SER A 133 0.66 -22.25 -2.37
CA SER A 133 1.84 -21.95 -1.55
C SER A 133 3.12 -21.78 -2.37
N SER A 134 3.27 -22.56 -3.46
CA SER A 134 4.39 -22.41 -4.39
C SER A 134 4.24 -21.21 -5.34
N SER A 135 3.07 -20.57 -5.35
CA SER A 135 2.77 -19.39 -6.17
C SER A 135 2.71 -18.10 -5.36
N LEU A 136 2.79 -18.19 -4.04
CA LEU A 136 2.81 -17.01 -3.18
C LEU A 136 4.15 -16.31 -3.32
N ASP A 137 4.12 -15.12 -3.91
CA ASP A 137 5.26 -14.25 -4.00
C ASP A 137 5.10 -13.10 -2.99
N LEU A 138 5.94 -13.04 -1.95
CA LEU A 138 6.06 -11.90 -1.04
C LEU A 138 7.28 -11.03 -1.35
N SER A 139 7.93 -11.19 -2.51
CA SER A 139 8.95 -10.26 -2.96
C SER A 139 8.34 -8.89 -3.33
N PHE A 140 9.20 -7.88 -3.32
CA PHE A 140 8.84 -6.49 -3.59
C PHE A 140 10.08 -5.70 -4.01
N GLU A 141 9.92 -4.81 -4.99
CA GLU A 141 10.96 -3.85 -5.37
C GLU A 141 11.00 -2.65 -4.40
N ASP A 142 9.86 -2.33 -3.77
CA ASP A 142 9.67 -1.18 -2.88
C ASP A 142 9.16 -1.67 -1.52
N ASP A 143 9.84 -1.25 -0.46
CA ASP A 143 9.50 -1.51 0.94
C ASP A 143 8.03 -1.16 1.26
N SER A 144 7.50 -0.08 0.68
CA SER A 144 6.11 0.33 0.94
C SER A 144 5.09 -0.68 0.40
N VAL A 145 5.41 -1.37 -0.69
CA VAL A 145 4.54 -2.41 -1.28
C VAL A 145 4.44 -3.60 -0.32
N ALA A 146 5.57 -3.98 0.29
CA ALA A 146 5.60 -5.06 1.27
C ALA A 146 4.77 -4.74 2.51
N ASP A 147 4.89 -3.51 3.01
CA ASP A 147 4.23 -3.05 4.22
C ASP A 147 2.71 -3.00 4.06
N GLU A 148 2.18 -2.88 2.84
CA GLU A 148 0.74 -3.01 2.56
C GLU A 148 0.33 -4.45 2.24
N LYS A 149 1.13 -5.17 1.45
CA LYS A 149 0.83 -6.53 0.94
C LYS A 149 0.75 -7.56 2.06
N ILE A 150 1.74 -7.58 2.95
CA ILE A 150 1.87 -8.61 3.99
C ILE A 150 0.72 -8.53 5.02
N PRO A 151 0.38 -7.35 5.60
CA PRO A 151 -0.75 -7.25 6.51
C PRO A 151 -2.08 -7.61 5.87
N PHE A 152 -2.32 -7.17 4.62
CA PHE A 152 -3.56 -7.52 3.92
C PHE A 152 -3.68 -9.03 3.71
N LEU A 153 -2.62 -9.71 3.26
CA LEU A 153 -2.66 -11.15 3.06
C LEU A 153 -2.86 -11.90 4.38
N ALA A 154 -2.23 -11.46 5.47
CA ALA A 154 -2.45 -12.05 6.78
C ALA A 154 -3.90 -11.85 7.26
N TYR A 155 -4.47 -10.66 7.04
CA TYR A 155 -5.87 -10.37 7.35
C TYR A 155 -6.83 -11.24 6.51
N LEU A 156 -6.61 -11.32 5.20
CA LEU A 156 -7.41 -12.13 4.30
C LEU A 156 -7.34 -13.62 4.67
N ALA A 157 -6.13 -14.13 4.96
CA ALA A 157 -5.93 -15.49 5.44
C ALA A 157 -6.71 -15.77 6.74
N SER A 158 -6.77 -14.80 7.65
CA SER A 158 -7.56 -14.93 8.90
C SER A 158 -9.05 -15.01 8.60
N ILE A 159 -9.57 -14.14 7.73
CA ILE A 159 -10.99 -14.17 7.32
C ILE A 159 -11.33 -15.49 6.66
N LEU A 160 -10.55 -15.91 5.66
CA LEU A 160 -10.81 -17.14 4.91
C LEU A 160 -10.71 -18.42 5.76
N LYS A 161 -9.99 -18.35 6.89
CA LYS A 161 -9.90 -19.45 7.84
C LYS A 161 -11.13 -19.55 8.73
N ASP A 162 -11.65 -18.40 9.18
CA ASP A 162 -12.74 -18.33 10.15
C ASP A 162 -14.11 -18.36 9.47
N ASP A 163 -14.22 -17.82 8.26
CA ASP A 163 -15.46 -17.71 7.50
C ASP A 163 -15.54 -18.75 6.37
N SER A 164 -16.64 -19.49 6.31
CA SER A 164 -16.91 -20.45 5.23
C SER A 164 -17.60 -19.83 4.00
N TYR A 165 -17.95 -18.55 4.06
CA TYR A 165 -18.63 -17.81 2.99
C TYR A 165 -18.41 -16.31 3.15
N PHE A 166 -18.58 -15.55 2.06
CA PHE A 166 -18.59 -14.09 2.11
C PHE A 166 -20.02 -13.57 2.30
N PRO A 167 -20.26 -12.67 3.27
CA PRO A 167 -21.58 -12.07 3.46
C PRO A 167 -21.92 -11.13 2.29
N TYR A 168 -23.21 -11.04 1.99
CA TYR A 168 -23.73 -10.03 1.09
C TYR A 168 -23.82 -8.68 1.84
N GLU A 169 -23.06 -7.68 1.39
CA GLU A 169 -23.05 -6.37 2.02
C GLU A 169 -24.25 -5.52 1.57
N PRO A 170 -24.64 -4.50 2.36
CA PRO A 170 -25.64 -3.52 1.93
C PRO A 170 -25.21 -2.82 0.64
N PRO A 171 -26.15 -2.33 -0.18
CA PRO A 171 -25.83 -1.63 -1.43
C PRO A 171 -24.92 -0.40 -1.25
N ALA A 172 -25.01 0.29 -0.11
CA ALA A 172 -24.13 1.40 0.23
C ALA A 172 -22.68 0.97 0.55
N GLY A 173 -22.39 -0.33 0.60
CA GLY A 173 -21.15 -0.92 1.07
C GLY A 173 -21.12 -1.20 2.57
N SER A 174 -20.07 -1.91 2.99
CA SER A 174 -19.91 -2.39 4.35
C SER A 174 -19.92 -1.25 5.36
N LYS A 175 -20.76 -1.38 6.40
CA LYS A 175 -20.82 -0.37 7.46
C LYS A 175 -19.47 -0.23 8.17
N ARG A 176 -18.73 -1.32 8.32
CA ARG A 176 -17.38 -1.31 8.91
C ARG A 176 -16.43 -0.48 8.05
N PHE A 177 -16.42 -0.72 6.74
CA PHE A 177 -15.55 0.01 5.83
C PHE A 177 -15.90 1.50 5.74
N ARG A 178 -17.18 1.84 5.68
CA ARG A 178 -17.65 3.23 5.73
C ARG A 178 -17.28 3.95 7.03
N ASN A 179 -17.33 3.25 8.17
CA ASN A 179 -16.86 3.80 9.44
C ASN A 179 -15.36 4.09 9.45
N LEU A 180 -14.55 3.25 8.79
CA LEU A 180 -13.11 3.48 8.66
C LEU A 180 -12.82 4.73 7.81
N ILE A 181 -13.51 4.90 6.68
CA ILE A 181 -13.39 6.11 5.84
C ILE A 181 -13.79 7.36 6.63
N ALA A 182 -14.96 7.33 7.28
CA ALA A 182 -15.42 8.45 8.10
C ALA A 182 -14.46 8.74 9.26
N GLY A 183 -13.93 7.70 9.91
CA GLY A 183 -12.92 7.82 10.96
C GLY A 183 -11.63 8.47 10.47
N PHE A 184 -11.15 8.09 9.27
CA PHE A 184 -9.98 8.68 8.64
C PHE A 184 -10.18 10.17 8.33
N LEU A 185 -11.28 10.53 7.65
CA LEU A 185 -11.60 11.92 7.30
C LEU A 185 -11.77 12.80 8.56
N LYS A 186 -12.35 12.24 9.62
CA LYS A 186 -12.47 12.93 10.92
C LYS A 186 -11.12 13.12 11.61
N THR A 187 -10.28 12.10 11.61
CA THR A 187 -9.01 12.11 12.35
C THR A 187 -7.96 12.98 11.67
N TYR A 188 -7.81 12.84 10.35
CA TYR A 188 -6.74 13.48 9.59
C TYR A 188 -7.14 14.80 8.91
N HIS A 189 -8.43 14.97 8.59
CA HIS A 189 -8.94 16.15 7.90
C HIS A 189 -9.96 16.95 8.71
N HIS A 190 -10.27 16.53 9.94
CA HIS A 190 -11.22 17.19 10.84
C HIS A 190 -12.63 17.35 10.24
N ILE A 191 -13.03 16.46 9.34
CA ILE A 191 -14.35 16.48 8.71
C ILE A 191 -15.31 15.60 9.53
N PRO A 192 -16.41 16.13 10.08
CA PRO A 192 -17.29 15.41 11.01
C PRO A 192 -18.27 14.46 10.31
N LEU A 193 -17.79 13.61 9.40
CA LEU A 193 -18.63 12.63 8.70
C LEU A 193 -18.96 11.40 9.54
N THR A 194 -20.02 10.72 9.16
CA THR A 194 -20.39 9.40 9.65
C THR A 194 -20.59 8.43 8.48
N ALA A 195 -20.78 7.14 8.77
CA ALA A 195 -21.02 6.15 7.70
C ALA A 195 -22.28 6.45 6.85
N SER A 196 -23.26 7.20 7.36
CA SER A 196 -24.44 7.61 6.57
C SER A 196 -24.16 8.71 5.56
N ASN A 197 -22.93 9.25 5.53
CA ASN A 197 -22.52 10.24 4.54
C ASN A 197 -21.70 9.63 3.39
N VAL A 198 -21.39 8.34 3.45
CA VAL A 198 -20.43 7.68 2.56
C VAL A 198 -21.10 6.52 1.84
N VAL A 199 -21.12 6.52 0.51
CA VAL A 199 -21.59 5.40 -0.32
C VAL A 199 -20.41 4.80 -1.07
N ILE A 200 -20.26 3.48 -1.04
CA ILE A 200 -19.14 2.79 -1.70
C ILE A 200 -19.52 2.35 -3.12
N PHE A 201 -18.60 2.51 -4.05
CA PHE A 201 -18.70 2.12 -5.45
C PHE A 201 -17.51 1.26 -5.87
N PRO A 202 -17.69 0.36 -6.85
CA PRO A 202 -16.63 -0.56 -7.29
C PRO A 202 -15.49 0.18 -7.98
N SER A 203 -15.75 1.33 -8.58
CA SER A 203 -14.72 2.19 -9.16
C SER A 203 -15.19 3.63 -9.27
N ARG A 204 -14.23 4.55 -9.52
CA ARG A 204 -14.55 5.96 -9.82
C ARG A 204 -15.51 6.07 -11.00
N ASN A 205 -15.26 5.29 -12.04
CA ASN A 205 -16.06 5.31 -13.26
C ASN A 205 -17.50 4.85 -12.99
N ALA A 206 -17.65 3.77 -12.21
CA ALA A 206 -18.97 3.30 -11.80
C ALA A 206 -19.73 4.37 -11.00
N ALA A 207 -19.07 5.09 -10.08
CA ALA A 207 -19.69 6.16 -9.31
C ALA A 207 -20.23 7.29 -10.22
N ILE A 208 -19.44 7.71 -11.22
CA ILE A 208 -19.83 8.75 -12.18
C ILE A 208 -20.99 8.29 -13.05
N GLU A 209 -20.91 7.08 -13.59
CA GLU A 209 -21.97 6.51 -14.43
C GLU A 209 -23.29 6.36 -13.65
N ASN A 210 -23.21 5.86 -12.41
CA ASN A 210 -24.36 5.74 -11.52
C ASN A 210 -24.99 7.11 -11.23
N ALA A 211 -24.17 8.14 -10.98
CA ALA A 211 -24.66 9.49 -10.76
C ALA A 211 -25.42 10.02 -11.99
N LEU A 212 -24.87 9.85 -13.19
CA LEU A 212 -25.52 10.30 -14.43
C LEU A 212 -26.82 9.54 -14.69
N ARG A 213 -26.85 8.22 -14.50
CA ARG A 213 -28.07 7.41 -14.64
C ARG A 213 -29.12 7.74 -13.57
N LEU A 214 -28.71 8.08 -12.35
CA LEU A 214 -29.63 8.44 -11.28
C LEU A 214 -30.45 9.69 -11.62
N PHE A 215 -29.82 10.69 -12.24
CA PHE A 215 -30.52 11.94 -12.59
C PHE A 215 -31.07 11.97 -14.01
N SER A 216 -30.62 11.06 -14.88
CA SER A 216 -30.94 11.03 -16.32
C SER A 216 -30.99 12.44 -16.95
N PRO A 217 -29.90 13.23 -16.85
CA PRO A 217 -29.92 14.62 -17.29
C PRO A 217 -30.02 14.69 -18.81
N ARG A 218 -30.85 15.60 -19.32
CA ARG A 218 -30.88 15.96 -20.75
C ARG A 218 -29.53 16.52 -21.21
N LEU A 219 -28.88 17.28 -20.32
CA LEU A 219 -27.55 17.83 -20.56
C LEU A 219 -26.70 17.73 -19.29
N ALA A 220 -25.57 17.04 -19.41
CA ALA A 220 -24.50 17.02 -18.43
C ALA A 220 -23.21 17.59 -19.02
N ILE A 221 -22.42 18.25 -18.19
CA ILE A 221 -21.04 18.62 -18.53
C ILE A 221 -20.11 17.73 -17.71
N VAL A 222 -19.14 17.10 -18.36
CA VAL A 222 -18.19 16.19 -17.72
C VAL A 222 -16.77 16.55 -18.11
N ASP A 223 -15.85 16.55 -17.14
CA ASP A 223 -14.41 16.69 -17.38
C ASP A 223 -13.92 15.64 -18.39
N GLU A 224 -13.20 16.08 -19.42
CA GLU A 224 -12.66 15.25 -20.51
C GLU A 224 -11.87 14.01 -20.04
N HIS A 225 -11.25 14.07 -18.85
CA HIS A 225 -10.49 12.94 -18.31
C HIS A 225 -11.40 11.85 -17.74
N LEU A 226 -12.66 12.19 -17.45
CA LEU A 226 -13.63 11.31 -16.81
C LEU A 226 -14.63 10.71 -17.82
N THR A 227 -14.61 11.15 -19.09
CA THR A 227 -15.57 10.69 -20.12
C THR A 227 -15.20 9.38 -20.80
N ARG A 228 -13.94 8.94 -20.70
CA ARG A 228 -13.41 7.76 -21.43
C ARG A 228 -14.21 6.48 -21.24
N HIS A 229 -14.81 6.31 -20.06
CA HIS A 229 -15.55 5.10 -19.68
C HIS A 229 -17.06 5.25 -19.83
N LEU A 230 -17.55 6.44 -20.20
CA LEU A 230 -18.97 6.66 -20.38
C LEU A 230 -19.48 5.97 -21.65
N PRO A 231 -20.75 5.53 -21.68
CA PRO A 231 -21.38 5.02 -22.89
C PRO A 231 -21.21 5.99 -24.06
N ARG A 232 -20.65 5.52 -25.18
CA ARG A 232 -20.38 6.36 -26.37
C ARG A 232 -21.62 7.07 -26.91
N GLN A 233 -22.80 6.48 -26.72
CA GLN A 233 -24.09 7.06 -27.09
C GLN A 233 -24.42 8.36 -26.32
N TRP A 234 -23.81 8.59 -25.14
CA TRP A 234 -23.99 9.84 -24.40
C TRP A 234 -23.12 10.97 -24.94
N LEU A 235 -22.02 10.64 -25.63
CA LEU A 235 -21.04 11.59 -26.14
C LEU A 235 -21.35 12.07 -27.58
N THR A 236 -22.48 11.66 -28.16
CA THR A 236 -22.85 12.02 -29.53
C THR A 236 -23.55 13.37 -29.61
N SER A 237 -23.03 14.26 -30.46
CA SER A 237 -23.58 15.57 -30.79
C SER A 237 -24.91 15.53 -31.57
N LEU A 238 -25.27 14.38 -32.15
CA LEU A 238 -26.49 14.20 -32.95
C LEU A 238 -27.79 14.45 -32.17
N ALA A 239 -27.77 14.32 -30.84
CA ALA A 239 -28.93 14.64 -29.99
C ALA A 239 -29.19 16.16 -29.89
N LEU A 240 -28.18 17.00 -30.10
CA LEU A 240 -28.32 18.46 -30.04
C LEU A 240 -28.95 19.05 -31.31
N GLU A 241 -28.76 18.41 -32.47
CA GLU A 241 -29.31 18.87 -33.76
C GLU A 241 -30.79 18.47 -33.98
N ASN A 242 -31.24 17.37 -33.37
CA ASN A 242 -32.61 16.84 -33.55
C ASN A 242 -33.64 17.36 -32.52
N MET A 243 -33.29 18.36 -31.70
CA MET A 243 -34.21 19.02 -30.75
C MET A 243 -35.47 19.65 -31.39
N GLY A 244 -35.56 19.69 -32.73
CA GLY A 244 -36.71 20.22 -33.47
C GLY A 244 -37.76 19.18 -33.90
N THR A 245 -37.44 17.90 -34.00
CA THR A 245 -38.36 16.87 -34.51
C THR A 245 -37.89 15.47 -34.09
N VAL A 246 -38.59 14.83 -33.16
CA VAL A 246 -38.97 13.39 -33.15
C VAL A 246 -39.69 13.10 -31.81
N ASP A 247 -40.92 12.61 -31.91
CA ASP A 247 -41.75 12.07 -30.82
C ASP A 247 -41.26 10.69 -30.34
N SER A 248 -40.03 10.59 -29.85
CA SER A 248 -39.55 9.38 -29.15
C SER A 248 -39.02 9.75 -27.78
N LEU A 249 -39.68 9.20 -26.76
CA LEU A 249 -39.37 9.18 -25.32
C LEU A 249 -38.03 8.49 -24.98
N ASP A 250 -36.97 8.68 -25.77
CA ASP A 250 -35.66 8.17 -25.39
C ASP A 250 -35.05 9.11 -24.35
N ASP A 251 -34.97 8.64 -23.10
CA ASP A 251 -34.18 9.17 -21.98
C ASP A 251 -32.67 9.17 -22.33
N THR A 252 -32.30 9.89 -23.38
CA THR A 252 -30.93 9.92 -23.89
C THR A 252 -30.16 11.01 -23.18
N ILE A 253 -29.33 10.57 -22.22
CA ILE A 253 -28.37 11.44 -21.54
C ILE A 253 -27.41 12.00 -22.58
N THR A 254 -27.29 13.33 -22.66
CA THR A 254 -26.28 14.00 -23.49
C THR A 254 -25.16 14.56 -22.61
N VAL A 255 -23.92 14.20 -22.90
CA VAL A 255 -22.72 14.62 -22.19
C VAL A 255 -21.86 15.50 -23.11
N ILE A 256 -21.54 16.69 -22.63
CA ILE A 256 -20.54 17.58 -23.25
C ILE A 256 -19.24 17.48 -22.47
N GLU A 257 -18.16 17.19 -23.18
CA GLU A 257 -16.80 17.20 -22.63
C GLU A 257 -16.35 18.63 -22.35
N ALA A 258 -15.73 18.83 -21.20
CA ALA A 258 -15.21 20.12 -20.77
C ALA A 258 -13.79 20.00 -20.20
N PRO A 259 -12.99 21.08 -20.32
CA PRO A 259 -11.66 21.12 -19.72
C PRO A 259 -11.75 21.12 -18.19
N ARG A 260 -10.73 20.55 -17.54
CA ARG A 260 -10.64 20.45 -16.07
C ARG A 260 -10.46 21.80 -15.35
N GLN A 261 -9.99 22.84 -16.04
CA GLN A 261 -9.74 24.15 -15.43
C GLN A 261 -11.04 24.81 -14.96
N SER A 262 -11.08 25.24 -13.70
CA SER A 262 -12.30 25.75 -13.06
C SER A 262 -12.92 26.95 -13.77
N ASP A 263 -12.11 27.92 -14.23
CA ASP A 263 -12.60 29.12 -14.91
C ASP A 263 -13.38 28.80 -16.21
N LEU A 264 -12.84 27.89 -17.02
CA LEU A 264 -13.46 27.46 -18.27
C LEU A 264 -14.72 26.64 -18.00
N MET A 265 -14.67 25.74 -17.02
CA MET A 265 -15.84 24.97 -16.57
C MET A 265 -16.96 25.90 -16.09
N ILE A 266 -16.65 26.93 -15.31
CA ILE A 266 -17.61 27.94 -14.83
C ILE A 266 -18.27 28.69 -16.00
N GLU A 267 -17.49 29.08 -17.00
CA GLU A 267 -18.03 29.74 -18.20
C GLU A 267 -19.03 28.83 -18.92
N LEU A 268 -18.66 27.56 -19.13
CA LEU A 268 -19.53 26.58 -19.78
C LEU A 268 -20.82 26.33 -18.98
N ILE A 269 -20.73 26.20 -17.65
CA ILE A 269 -21.91 26.02 -16.78
C ILE A 269 -22.87 27.21 -16.93
N LYS A 270 -22.35 28.45 -16.92
CA LYS A 270 -23.18 29.66 -17.05
C LYS A 270 -23.86 29.76 -18.41
N LYS A 271 -23.19 29.33 -19.48
CA LYS A 271 -23.70 29.42 -20.86
C LYS A 271 -24.67 28.31 -21.20
N LEU A 272 -24.33 27.07 -20.85
CA LEU A 272 -25.05 25.87 -21.28
C LEU A 272 -26.11 25.42 -20.27
N LYS A 273 -26.02 25.88 -19.02
CA LYS A 273 -26.98 25.59 -17.94
C LYS A 273 -27.31 24.09 -17.80
N PRO A 274 -26.30 23.22 -17.61
CA PRO A 274 -26.52 21.78 -17.51
C PRO A 274 -27.30 21.40 -16.25
N GLN A 275 -27.92 20.22 -16.24
CA GLN A 275 -28.58 19.71 -15.04
C GLN A 275 -27.60 19.06 -14.07
N VAL A 276 -26.55 18.43 -14.60
CA VAL A 276 -25.49 17.76 -13.83
C VAL A 276 -24.13 18.19 -14.36
N VAL A 277 -23.21 18.46 -13.44
CA VAL A 277 -21.81 18.76 -13.73
C VAL A 277 -20.95 17.73 -13.00
N VAL A 278 -20.06 17.05 -13.71
CA VAL A 278 -19.05 16.16 -13.13
C VAL A 278 -17.67 16.70 -13.47
N THR A 279 -16.89 17.14 -12.49
CA THR A 279 -15.58 17.75 -12.77
C THR A 279 -14.52 17.34 -11.78
N GLY A 280 -13.28 17.17 -12.25
CA GLY A 280 -12.11 17.19 -11.39
C GLY A 280 -11.74 18.62 -10.97
N ILE A 281 -10.66 18.73 -10.19
CA ILE A 281 -9.97 20.00 -9.94
C ILE A 281 -8.56 19.89 -10.53
N ALA A 282 -8.04 20.94 -11.15
CA ALA A 282 -6.65 20.96 -11.62
C ALA A 282 -5.66 20.95 -10.44
N ILE A 283 -4.47 20.35 -10.62
CA ILE A 283 -3.48 20.16 -9.54
C ILE A 283 -3.16 21.46 -8.78
N PHE A 284 -2.99 22.57 -9.49
CA PHE A 284 -2.68 23.88 -8.88
C PHE A 284 -3.88 24.52 -8.17
N GLU A 285 -5.10 24.21 -8.60
CA GLU A 285 -6.35 24.71 -8.00
C GLU A 285 -6.71 23.91 -6.74
N ALA A 286 -6.27 22.65 -6.65
CA ALA A 286 -6.59 21.75 -5.54
C ALA A 286 -5.95 22.16 -4.21
N VAL A 287 -5.00 23.11 -4.19
CA VAL A 287 -4.30 23.53 -2.97
C VAL A 287 -5.17 24.41 -2.06
N THR A 288 -6.08 25.20 -2.66
CA THR A 288 -6.93 26.17 -1.95
C THR A 288 -8.41 25.90 -2.23
N SER A 289 -9.31 26.41 -1.37
CA SER A 289 -10.75 26.19 -1.54
C SER A 289 -11.41 27.12 -2.56
N SER A 290 -10.70 28.10 -3.14
CA SER A 290 -11.30 29.16 -3.96
C SER A 290 -12.00 28.63 -5.21
N ALA A 291 -11.30 27.82 -6.01
CA ALA A 291 -11.85 27.22 -7.23
C ALA A 291 -13.07 26.34 -6.92
N PHE A 292 -13.00 25.57 -5.84
CA PHE A 292 -14.12 24.76 -5.38
C PHE A 292 -15.32 25.62 -4.98
N VAL A 293 -15.12 26.66 -4.17
CA VAL A 293 -16.20 27.59 -3.78
C VAL A 293 -16.84 28.27 -4.99
N HIS A 294 -16.05 28.69 -5.98
CA HIS A 294 -16.58 29.31 -7.19
C HIS A 294 -17.44 28.33 -8.02
N LEU A 295 -17.04 27.06 -8.09
CA LEU A 295 -17.85 26.00 -8.71
C LEU A 295 -19.14 25.74 -7.91
N LEU A 296 -19.07 25.71 -6.58
CA LEU A 296 -20.23 25.54 -5.69
C LEU A 296 -21.28 26.63 -5.92
N ASP A 297 -20.84 27.90 -5.95
CA ASP A 297 -21.73 29.04 -6.10
C ASP A 297 -22.29 29.11 -7.52
N THR A 298 -21.46 28.90 -8.55
CA THR A 298 -21.93 28.91 -9.95
C THR A 298 -22.97 27.82 -10.21
N THR A 299 -22.75 26.60 -9.70
CA THR A 299 -23.71 25.50 -9.86
C THR A 299 -25.00 25.74 -9.09
N ARG A 300 -24.91 26.36 -7.90
CA ARG A 300 -26.09 26.79 -7.13
C ARG A 300 -26.92 27.82 -7.90
N ASP A 301 -26.28 28.85 -8.46
CA ASP A 301 -26.95 29.93 -9.18
C ASP A 301 -27.70 29.44 -10.43
N VAL A 302 -27.12 28.45 -11.12
CA VAL A 302 -27.74 27.81 -12.30
C VAL A 302 -28.80 26.77 -11.91
N GLY A 303 -28.73 26.21 -10.70
CA GLY A 303 -29.55 25.09 -10.26
C GLY A 303 -29.04 23.73 -10.75
N SER A 304 -27.75 23.63 -11.08
CA SER A 304 -27.09 22.38 -11.48
C SER A 304 -26.67 21.57 -10.25
N ARG A 305 -26.70 20.24 -10.36
CA ARG A 305 -26.03 19.35 -9.39
C ARG A 305 -24.55 19.21 -9.73
N LEU A 306 -23.70 19.20 -8.70
CA LEU A 306 -22.24 19.09 -8.84
C LEU A 306 -21.72 17.78 -8.25
N PHE A 307 -21.01 17.00 -9.05
CA PHE A 307 -20.19 15.88 -8.62
C PHE A 307 -18.73 16.24 -8.81
N LEU A 308 -18.01 16.44 -7.71
CA LEU A 308 -16.60 16.81 -7.77
C LEU A 308 -15.72 15.58 -7.60
N ASP A 309 -14.91 15.25 -8.59
CA ASP A 309 -13.89 14.20 -8.48
C ASP A 309 -12.60 14.75 -7.85
N MET A 310 -12.22 14.21 -6.70
CA MET A 310 -10.94 14.52 -6.05
C MET A 310 -10.03 13.30 -5.94
N SER A 311 -10.30 12.23 -6.71
CA SER A 311 -9.56 10.98 -6.72
C SER A 311 -8.05 11.17 -6.90
N ASP A 312 -7.66 12.02 -7.87
CA ASP A 312 -6.24 12.27 -8.16
C ASP A 312 -5.52 13.00 -6.99
N HIS A 313 -6.29 13.73 -6.16
CA HIS A 313 -5.80 14.55 -5.04
C HIS A 313 -6.05 13.93 -3.67
N PHE A 314 -6.63 12.73 -3.61
CA PHE A 314 -6.85 12.01 -2.37
C PHE A 314 -5.62 11.18 -2.03
N GLU A 315 -5.18 11.24 -0.78
CA GLU A 315 -3.96 10.59 -0.29
C GLU A 315 -4.26 9.82 0.99
N LEU A 316 -3.98 8.52 0.97
CA LEU A 316 -4.01 7.68 2.16
C LEU A 316 -2.64 7.76 2.84
N SER A 317 -2.51 8.69 3.77
CA SER A 317 -1.26 8.94 4.49
C SER A 317 -1.55 9.38 5.92
N SER A 318 -0.60 9.13 6.82
CA SER A 318 -0.61 9.68 8.18
C SER A 318 -0.22 11.16 8.23
N LEU A 319 0.31 11.69 7.13
CA LEU A 319 0.65 13.11 6.94
C LEU A 319 0.11 13.56 5.56
N PRO A 320 -1.22 13.61 5.37
CA PRO A 320 -1.78 13.90 4.06
C PRO A 320 -1.49 15.34 3.63
N GLY A 321 -1.32 15.55 2.33
CA GLY A 321 -1.10 16.86 1.75
C GLY A 321 -2.26 17.85 1.97
N SER A 322 -2.00 19.12 1.66
CA SER A 322 -3.03 20.16 1.67
C SER A 322 -4.00 19.99 0.49
N ASN A 323 -5.29 19.79 0.78
CA ASN A 323 -6.34 19.76 -0.23
C ASN A 323 -7.44 20.79 0.11
N GLY A 324 -7.73 21.68 -0.83
CA GLY A 324 -8.68 22.78 -0.70
C GLY A 324 -10.13 22.33 -0.50
N VAL A 325 -10.53 21.21 -1.11
CA VAL A 325 -11.86 20.60 -0.93
C VAL A 325 -12.00 20.07 0.49
N LEU A 326 -11.01 19.30 0.96
CA LEU A 326 -11.00 18.76 2.32
C LEU A 326 -10.93 19.88 3.37
N LYS A 327 -10.16 20.94 3.11
CA LYS A 327 -10.13 22.15 3.95
C LYS A 327 -11.50 22.83 4.04
N TYR A 328 -12.21 22.96 2.92
CA TYR A 328 -13.59 23.49 2.92
C TYR A 328 -14.49 22.61 3.79
N LEU A 329 -14.46 21.29 3.59
CA LEU A 329 -15.30 20.33 4.34
C LEU A 329 -15.01 20.31 5.84
N SER A 330 -13.80 20.65 6.26
CA SER A 330 -13.45 20.74 7.70
C SER A 330 -14.16 21.90 8.42
N GLY A 331 -14.52 22.97 7.69
CA GLY A 331 -15.11 24.18 8.24
C GLY A 331 -16.54 24.47 7.80
N SER A 332 -17.06 23.73 6.83
CA SER A 332 -18.38 23.98 6.24
C SER A 332 -19.05 22.69 5.78
N PRO A 333 -20.36 22.51 6.05
CA PRO A 333 -21.09 21.36 5.56
C PRO A 333 -21.21 21.40 4.03
N LEU A 334 -21.28 20.22 3.41
CA LEU A 334 -21.46 20.09 1.98
C LEU A 334 -22.90 20.52 1.57
N PRO A 335 -23.07 21.42 0.59
CA PRO A 335 -24.40 21.79 0.10
C PRO A 335 -25.17 20.62 -0.50
N SER A 336 -26.51 20.66 -0.43
CA SER A 336 -27.40 19.56 -0.87
C SER A 336 -27.35 19.24 -2.38
N HIS A 337 -26.89 20.18 -3.20
CA HIS A 337 -26.73 19.97 -4.65
C HIS A 337 -25.38 19.36 -5.03
N VAL A 338 -24.54 19.01 -4.05
CA VAL A 338 -23.14 18.64 -4.27
C VAL A 338 -22.82 17.30 -3.65
N ALA A 339 -22.01 16.50 -4.36
CA ALA A 339 -21.38 15.30 -3.84
C ALA A 339 -19.90 15.25 -4.24
N ILE A 340 -19.07 14.62 -3.41
CA ILE A 340 -17.64 14.49 -3.65
C ILE A 340 -17.30 13.04 -3.96
N ILE A 341 -16.64 12.79 -5.09
CA ILE A 341 -16.19 11.47 -5.53
C ILE A 341 -14.71 11.30 -5.15
N CYS A 342 -14.41 10.20 -4.46
CA CYS A 342 -13.06 9.82 -4.04
C CYS A 342 -12.78 8.38 -4.48
N GLY A 343 -12.09 8.22 -5.59
CA GLY A 343 -11.54 6.95 -6.07
C GLY A 343 -10.17 6.67 -5.43
N LEU A 344 -9.96 5.44 -4.99
CA LEU A 344 -8.68 4.97 -4.47
C LEU A 344 -7.80 4.48 -5.62
N VAL A 345 -7.34 5.42 -6.45
CA VAL A 345 -6.70 5.14 -7.75
C VAL A 345 -5.18 5.00 -7.72
N LYS A 346 -4.56 5.15 -6.54
CA LYS A 346 -3.10 5.16 -6.36
C LYS A 346 -2.53 3.80 -5.90
N ASN A 347 -3.31 2.73 -6.02
CA ASN A 347 -2.92 1.39 -5.59
C ASN A 347 -1.82 0.81 -6.49
N LYS A 348 -0.66 0.52 -5.88
CA LYS A 348 0.48 -0.12 -6.55
C LYS A 348 0.57 -1.62 -6.29
N VAL A 349 -0.10 -2.13 -5.25
CA VAL A 349 0.00 -3.54 -4.81
C VAL A 349 -0.94 -4.42 -5.62
N TYR A 350 -2.21 -4.00 -5.74
CA TYR A 350 -3.26 -4.75 -6.44
C TYR A 350 -4.09 -3.80 -7.32
N PRO A 351 -3.58 -3.37 -8.49
CA PRO A 351 -4.28 -2.39 -9.35
C PRO A 351 -5.72 -2.78 -9.72
N ASP A 352 -6.02 -4.08 -9.78
CA ASP A 352 -7.36 -4.61 -10.08
C ASP A 352 -8.35 -4.46 -8.91
N LEU A 353 -7.87 -4.24 -7.68
CA LEU A 353 -8.72 -3.95 -6.52
C LEU A 353 -9.12 -2.47 -6.53
N GLU A 354 -10.10 -2.14 -7.36
CA GLU A 354 -10.70 -0.81 -7.42
C GLU A 354 -11.75 -0.62 -6.31
N VAL A 355 -11.76 0.60 -5.76
CA VAL A 355 -12.83 1.11 -4.89
C VAL A 355 -12.92 2.62 -5.08
N ALA A 356 -14.14 3.14 -5.09
CA ALA A 356 -14.41 4.55 -4.87
C ALA A 356 -15.46 4.74 -3.79
N PHE A 357 -15.54 5.93 -3.24
CA PHE A 357 -16.63 6.33 -2.37
C PHE A 357 -17.11 7.74 -2.70
N VAL A 358 -18.39 7.97 -2.46
CA VAL A 358 -19.05 9.26 -2.66
C VAL A 358 -19.46 9.81 -1.30
N ILE A 359 -19.09 11.06 -1.04
CA ILE A 359 -19.48 11.81 0.15
C ILE A 359 -20.68 12.69 -0.19
N SER A 360 -21.76 12.55 0.58
CA SER A 360 -22.92 13.44 0.55
C SER A 360 -23.42 13.67 1.98
N GLU A 361 -23.73 14.92 2.33
CA GLU A 361 -24.43 15.25 3.58
C GLU A 361 -25.96 15.25 3.42
N GLU A 362 -26.44 15.10 2.19
CA GLU A 362 -27.86 15.05 1.87
C GLU A 362 -28.37 13.61 1.88
N GLU A 363 -29.34 13.34 2.76
CA GLU A 363 -29.85 11.98 3.04
C GLU A 363 -30.59 11.37 1.85
N SER A 364 -31.36 12.16 1.09
CA SER A 364 -32.09 11.63 -0.06
C SER A 364 -31.14 11.20 -1.18
N LEU A 365 -30.05 11.93 -1.40
CA LEU A 365 -28.98 11.59 -2.33
C LEU A 365 -28.22 10.35 -1.89
N PHE A 366 -27.87 10.24 -0.61
CA PHE A 366 -27.26 9.03 -0.07
C PHE A 366 -28.14 7.79 -0.36
N ASN A 367 -29.42 7.89 -0.03
CA ASN A 367 -30.37 6.80 -0.23
C ASN A 367 -30.59 6.50 -1.72
N ALA A 368 -30.62 7.52 -2.56
CA ALA A 368 -30.77 7.37 -4.00
C ALA A 368 -29.56 6.66 -4.62
N LEU A 369 -28.34 7.11 -4.31
CA LEU A 369 -27.09 6.48 -4.78
C LEU A 369 -27.00 5.03 -4.31
N SER A 370 -27.31 4.75 -3.05
CA SER A 370 -27.31 3.38 -2.52
C SER A 370 -28.28 2.47 -3.28
N LYS A 371 -29.48 2.96 -3.64
CA LYS A 371 -30.45 2.16 -4.40
C LYS A 371 -30.03 1.97 -5.86
N THR A 372 -29.37 2.96 -6.47
CA THR A 372 -28.84 2.83 -7.83
C THR A 372 -27.79 1.73 -7.92
N VAL A 373 -26.92 1.60 -6.91
CA VAL A 373 -25.94 0.51 -6.82
C VAL A 373 -26.62 -0.86 -6.83
N GLU A 374 -27.70 -1.02 -6.07
CA GLU A 374 -28.49 -2.27 -6.03
C GLU A 374 -29.13 -2.59 -7.39
N LEU A 375 -29.76 -1.59 -8.02
CA LEU A 375 -30.47 -1.75 -9.28
C LEU A 375 -29.53 -2.08 -10.45
N LEU A 376 -28.32 -1.52 -10.44
CA LEU A 376 -27.33 -1.72 -11.50
C LEU A 376 -26.38 -2.90 -11.20
N GLU A 377 -26.69 -3.71 -10.18
CA GLU A 377 -25.84 -4.82 -9.70
C GLU A 377 -24.38 -4.39 -9.42
N GLY A 378 -24.18 -3.11 -9.12
CA GLY A 378 -22.87 -2.47 -9.00
C GLY A 378 -22.22 -2.65 -7.63
N ASN A 379 -22.56 -3.71 -6.89
CA ASN A 379 -22.04 -3.89 -5.55
C ASN A 379 -20.52 -3.98 -5.55
N THR A 380 -19.89 -3.29 -4.60
CA THR A 380 -18.42 -3.30 -4.49
C THR A 380 -17.97 -4.63 -3.92
N ALA A 381 -17.02 -5.28 -4.60
CA ALA A 381 -16.44 -6.53 -4.13
C ALA A 381 -15.91 -6.41 -2.70
N LEU A 382 -16.26 -7.39 -1.86
CA LEU A 382 -15.92 -7.37 -0.44
C LEU A 382 -14.40 -7.42 -0.20
N ILE A 383 -13.68 -8.15 -1.05
CA ILE A 383 -12.22 -8.26 -1.00
C ILE A 383 -11.58 -6.88 -1.22
N SER A 384 -12.09 -6.07 -2.16
CA SER A 384 -11.59 -4.71 -2.38
C SER A 384 -11.81 -3.83 -1.15
N GLN A 385 -12.97 -3.95 -0.49
CA GLN A 385 -13.24 -3.25 0.77
C GLN A 385 -12.35 -3.75 1.92
N TYR A 386 -11.98 -5.03 1.96
CA TYR A 386 -11.04 -5.56 2.95
C TYR A 386 -9.63 -5.03 2.77
N TYR A 387 -9.15 -4.94 1.53
CA TYR A 387 -7.83 -4.40 1.23
C TYR A 387 -7.69 -2.96 1.72
N TYR A 388 -8.52 -2.04 1.23
CA TYR A 388 -8.47 -0.65 1.71
C TYR A 388 -8.89 -0.53 3.17
N GLY A 389 -9.75 -1.43 3.66
CA GLY A 389 -10.11 -1.52 5.07
C GLY A 389 -8.90 -1.76 5.98
N CYS A 390 -7.95 -2.59 5.57
CA CYS A 390 -6.69 -2.79 6.28
C CYS A 390 -5.89 -1.49 6.34
N ILE A 391 -5.73 -0.82 5.19
CA ILE A 391 -4.98 0.44 5.09
C ILE A 391 -5.58 1.53 6.00
N PHE A 392 -6.90 1.75 5.94
CA PHE A 392 -7.55 2.71 6.82
C PHE A 392 -7.45 2.31 8.29
N HIS A 393 -7.54 1.01 8.60
CA HIS A 393 -7.42 0.54 9.96
C HIS A 393 -6.03 0.80 10.53
N GLU A 394 -4.97 0.53 9.76
CA GLU A 394 -3.59 0.79 10.16
C GLU A 394 -3.32 2.28 10.34
N LEU A 395 -3.79 3.12 9.40
CA LEU A 395 -3.72 4.57 9.52
C LEU A 395 -4.44 5.09 10.78
N LEU A 396 -5.53 4.45 11.20
CA LEU A 396 -6.27 4.82 12.40
C LEU A 396 -5.69 4.20 13.68
N ALA A 397 -4.99 3.06 13.58
CA ALA A 397 -4.34 2.37 14.68
C ALA A 397 -3.02 3.05 15.09
N PHE A 398 -2.29 3.64 14.14
CA PHE A 398 -1.11 4.47 14.41
C PHE A 398 -1.49 5.83 15.01
N GLN A 399 -1.94 5.82 16.25
CA GLN A 399 -1.94 6.99 17.11
C GLN A 399 -0.68 6.94 17.96
N LEU A 400 0.36 7.69 17.57
CA LEU A 400 1.50 7.91 18.45
C LEU A 400 0.99 8.34 19.82
N ALA A 401 1.50 7.64 20.84
CA ALA A 401 1.41 7.93 22.27
C ALA A 401 1.99 9.31 22.67
N CYS A 402 2.03 10.29 21.76
CA CYS A 402 2.56 11.65 21.94
C CYS A 402 1.44 12.70 21.90
N ARG A 403 0.34 12.47 22.61
CA ARG A 403 -0.55 13.54 23.10
C ARG A 403 -0.77 13.45 24.62
N ARG A 404 0.27 13.08 25.38
CA ARG A 404 0.29 13.42 26.81
C ARG A 404 0.66 14.89 26.96
N ALA A 405 -0.14 15.60 27.73
CA ALA A 405 0.08 16.99 28.09
C ALA A 405 1.52 17.22 28.63
N PRO A 406 2.11 18.41 28.46
CA PRO A 406 3.50 18.71 28.82
C PRO A 406 3.77 18.82 30.35
N SER A 407 3.17 17.94 31.17
CA SER A 407 3.34 17.94 32.63
C SER A 407 4.02 16.68 33.20
N GLU A 408 4.33 15.64 32.42
CA GLU A 408 4.96 14.41 32.95
C GLU A 408 6.48 14.28 32.68
N VAL A 409 7.10 15.21 31.97
CA VAL A 409 8.55 15.14 31.67
C VAL A 409 9.44 15.33 32.91
N ALA A 410 8.90 15.86 34.02
CA ALA A 410 9.68 16.06 35.25
C ALA A 410 9.92 14.78 36.09
N TYR A 411 9.17 13.69 35.84
CA TYR A 411 9.31 12.46 36.63
C TYR A 411 10.32 11.47 36.03
N HIS A 412 10.46 11.42 34.70
CA HIS A 412 11.37 10.47 34.06
C HIS A 412 12.86 10.85 34.16
N THR A 413 13.19 12.14 34.26
CA THR A 413 14.59 12.58 34.42
C THR A 413 15.16 12.21 35.79
N LYS A 414 14.33 12.12 36.84
CA LYS A 414 14.78 11.72 38.19
C LYS A 414 15.06 10.22 38.29
N ILE A 415 14.29 9.39 37.60
CA ILE A 415 14.48 7.93 37.61
C ILE A 415 15.75 7.55 36.82
N TRP A 416 15.98 8.20 35.68
CA TRP A 416 17.21 7.98 34.90
C TRP A 416 18.48 8.40 35.66
N HIS A 417 18.44 9.50 36.41
CA HIS A 417 19.57 9.89 37.26
C HIS A 417 19.81 8.90 38.41
N ALA A 418 18.75 8.44 39.09
CA ALA A 418 18.88 7.46 40.18
C ALA A 418 19.43 6.11 39.71
N VAL A 419 18.99 5.64 38.53
CA VAL A 419 19.47 4.38 37.93
C VAL A 419 20.94 4.49 37.50
N ASN A 420 21.35 5.62 36.93
CA ASN A 420 22.76 5.82 36.56
C ASN A 420 23.69 5.91 37.77
N THR A 421 23.25 6.53 38.87
CA THR A 421 24.04 6.58 40.12
C THR A 421 24.19 5.19 40.74
N MET A 422 23.12 4.38 40.77
CA MET A 422 23.18 3.00 41.25
C MET A 422 24.12 2.10 40.41
N LEU A 423 24.07 2.22 39.09
CA LEU A 423 24.96 1.47 38.18
C LEU A 423 26.42 1.85 38.37
N HIS A 424 26.71 3.13 38.62
CA HIS A 424 28.07 3.60 38.87
C HIS A 424 28.64 3.13 40.22
N GLU A 425 27.81 3.10 41.26
CA GLU A 425 28.20 2.57 42.58
C GLU A 425 28.44 1.05 42.54
N MET A 426 27.56 0.30 41.85
CA MET A 426 27.74 -1.15 41.66
C MET A 426 29.00 -1.50 40.87
N LEU A 427 29.31 -0.74 39.81
CA LEU A 427 30.55 -0.96 39.04
C LEU A 427 31.78 -0.68 39.89
N HIS A 428 31.72 0.33 40.77
CA HIS A 428 32.84 0.70 41.63
C HIS A 428 33.09 -0.35 42.72
N GLU A 429 32.05 -0.93 43.32
CA GLU A 429 32.18 -2.03 44.27
C GLU A 429 32.71 -3.31 43.62
N MET A 430 32.24 -3.65 42.41
CA MET A 430 32.75 -4.82 41.67
C MET A 430 34.24 -4.68 41.32
N LEU A 431 34.68 -3.48 40.92
CA LEU A 431 36.09 -3.21 40.63
C LEU A 431 36.99 -3.27 41.88
N GLN A 432 36.50 -2.78 43.03
CA GLN A 432 37.22 -2.89 44.31
C GLN A 432 37.37 -4.35 44.75
N HIS A 433 36.37 -5.19 44.48
CA HIS A 433 36.42 -6.60 44.85
C HIS A 433 37.37 -7.42 43.96
N VAL A 434 37.43 -7.10 42.66
CA VAL A 434 38.39 -7.71 41.72
C VAL A 434 39.83 -7.28 42.04
N LEU A 435 40.05 -6.03 42.45
CA LEU A 435 41.37 -5.53 42.85
C LEU A 435 41.87 -6.04 44.22
N GLN A 436 41.00 -6.61 45.06
CA GLN A 436 41.38 -7.29 46.30
C GLN A 436 41.71 -8.78 46.12
N GLN A 437 41.42 -9.35 44.94
CA GLN A 437 41.68 -10.75 44.60
C GLN A 437 42.87 -10.94 43.63
N LEU A 438 43.50 -9.84 43.21
CA LEU A 438 44.81 -9.78 42.55
C LEU A 438 45.85 -9.28 43.57
#